data_AF-A0A699X308-F1
#
_entry.id   AF-A0A699X308-F1
#
_cell.length_a   1.000
_cell.length_b   1.000
_cell.length_c   1.000
_cell.angle_alpha   90.00
_cell.angle_beta   90.00
_cell.angle_gamma   90.00
#
_symmetry.space_group_name_H-M   'P 1'
#
loop_
_entity.id
_entity.type
_entity.pdbx_description
1 polymer ?
#
loop_
_entity_poly.entity_id
_entity_poly.type
_entity_poly.pdbx_seq_one_letter_code
_entity_poly.pdbx_strand_id
1 'polypeptide(L)'
;MLKGCQVFLAHVTMKEAEGKSKKKRLENVPIVRDFPKVFPEDLPGLPPTRQVVFKIDLIPGAAPVARAPYRLAPSEMKELSEQLKELSDKYFIRP
;
A
#
# COMPACT_ATOMS: atom_id res chain seq x y z
N MET A 1 60.15 15.23 23.96
CA MET A 1 59.61 13.88 24.30
C MET A 1 58.13 13.88 23.92
N LEU A 2 57.76 13.08 22.91
CA LEU A 2 56.39 12.96 22.40
C LEU A 2 55.54 12.18 23.41
N LYS A 3 54.54 12.83 24.02
CA LYS A 3 53.49 12.11 24.76
C LYS A 3 52.40 11.74 23.75
N GLY A 4 52.48 10.54 23.20
CA GLY A 4 51.44 10.00 22.33
C GLY A 4 50.12 9.85 23.09
N CYS A 5 49.02 10.29 22.50
CA CYS A 5 47.67 10.03 23.01
C CYS A 5 47.21 8.65 22.56
N GLN A 6 46.73 7.82 23.48
CA GLN A 6 46.02 6.58 23.13
C GLN A 6 44.62 6.93 22.65
N VAL A 7 44.29 6.48 21.43
CA VAL A 7 42.95 6.60 20.86
C VAL A 7 42.40 5.20 20.68
N PHE A 8 41.18 4.97 21.15
CA PHE A 8 40.47 3.71 20.97
C PHE A 8 39.34 3.94 19.96
N LEU A 9 39.36 3.17 18.87
CA LEU A 9 38.28 3.13 17.89
C LEU A 9 37.38 1.93 18.23
N ALA A 10 36.16 2.22 18.70
CA ALA A 10 35.15 1.20 18.90
C ALA A 10 34.27 1.11 17.66
N HIS A 11 34.20 -0.08 17.06
CA HIS A 11 33.30 -0.39 15.97
C HIS A 11 32.19 -1.32 16.48
N VAL A 12 30.98 -0.79 16.58
CA VAL A 12 29.81 -1.59 16.95
C VAL A 12 29.22 -2.17 15.67
N THR A 13 29.36 -3.48 15.50
CA THR A 13 28.58 -4.21 14.50
C THR A 13 27.33 -4.77 15.15
N MET A 14 26.18 -4.41 14.60
CA MET A 14 24.95 -5.14 14.87
C MET A 14 25.11 -6.52 14.25
N LYS A 15 25.51 -7.52 15.06
CA LYS A 15 25.20 -8.89 14.69
C LYS A 15 23.70 -8.98 14.77
N GLU A 16 23.05 -9.13 13.61
CA GLU A 16 21.73 -9.72 13.57
C GLU A 16 21.87 -11.05 14.32
N ALA A 17 21.45 -11.06 15.58
CA ALA A 17 21.23 -12.31 16.26
C ALA A 17 20.21 -13.03 15.39
N GLU A 18 20.59 -14.16 14.81
CA GLU A 18 19.65 -15.18 14.33
C GLU A 18 18.84 -15.77 15.50
N GLY A 19 18.48 -14.96 16.50
CA GLY A 19 17.20 -15.12 17.14
C GLY A 19 16.18 -15.00 16.03
N LYS A 20 15.66 -16.15 15.61
CA LYS A 20 14.53 -16.36 14.71
C LYS A 20 13.32 -15.52 15.15
N SER A 21 13.39 -14.20 15.10
CA SER A 21 12.23 -13.41 14.79
C SER A 21 11.99 -13.75 13.33
N LYS A 22 11.24 -14.83 13.08
CA LYS A 22 10.47 -14.93 11.85
C LYS A 22 9.73 -13.60 11.84
N LYS A 23 10.26 -12.64 11.06
CA LYS A 23 9.60 -11.39 10.70
C LYS A 23 8.14 -11.80 10.52
N LYS A 24 7.22 -11.31 11.35
CA LYS A 24 5.84 -11.84 11.41
C LYS A 24 5.19 -11.60 10.05
N ARG A 25 5.45 -12.48 9.09
CA ARG A 25 4.95 -12.34 7.73
C ARG A 25 3.47 -12.66 7.77
N LEU A 26 2.68 -11.94 6.99
CA LEU A 26 1.22 -12.10 6.97
C LEU A 26 0.85 -13.53 6.57
N GLU A 27 1.68 -14.17 5.76
CA GLU A 27 1.59 -15.59 5.39
C GLU A 27 1.73 -16.56 6.58
N ASN A 28 2.07 -16.12 7.79
CA ASN A 28 2.07 -16.99 8.97
C ASN A 28 0.73 -16.98 9.72
N VAL A 29 -0.17 -16.05 9.40
CA VAL A 29 -1.50 -15.97 10.01
C VAL A 29 -2.34 -17.13 9.46
N PRO A 30 -2.90 -18.02 10.31
CA PRO A 30 -3.62 -19.20 9.85
C PRO A 30 -4.70 -18.90 8.81
N ILE A 31 -5.51 -17.86 9.03
CA ILE A 31 -6.59 -17.48 8.10
C ILE A 31 -6.09 -17.01 6.73
N VAL A 32 -4.92 -16.38 6.65
CA VAL A 32 -4.34 -15.94 5.36
C VAL A 32 -3.81 -17.15 4.59
N ARG A 33 -3.21 -18.12 5.30
CA ARG A 33 -2.72 -19.38 4.73
C ARG A 33 -3.85 -20.26 4.20
N ASP A 34 -4.95 -20.33 4.94
CA ASP A 34 -6.09 -21.19 4.62
C ASP A 34 -6.90 -20.63 3.43
N PHE A 35 -6.81 -19.32 3.17
CA PHE A 35 -7.58 -18.63 2.13
C PHE A 35 -6.71 -17.77 1.18
N PRO A 36 -5.74 -18.36 0.45
CA PRO A 36 -4.83 -17.61 -0.40
C PRO A 36 -5.52 -16.91 -1.57
N LYS A 37 -6.68 -17.41 -2.01
CA LYS A 37 -7.51 -16.77 -3.05
C LYS A 37 -8.27 -15.53 -2.55
N VAL A 38 -8.53 -15.44 -1.25
CA VAL A 38 -9.25 -14.31 -0.62
C VAL A 38 -8.28 -13.20 -0.23
N PHE A 39 -7.04 -13.56 0.10
CA PHE A 39 -5.95 -12.64 0.46
C PHE A 39 -4.79 -12.72 -0.54
N PRO A 40 -5.00 -12.39 -1.83
CA PRO A 40 -3.90 -12.31 -2.78
C PRO A 40 -2.98 -11.13 -2.42
N GLU A 41 -1.71 -11.22 -2.81
CA GLU A 41 -0.72 -10.14 -2.64
C GLU A 41 -1.11 -8.89 -3.43
N ASP A 42 -1.79 -9.07 -4.57
CA ASP A 42 -2.29 -8.03 -5.45
C ASP A 42 -3.80 -8.17 -5.72
N LEU A 43 -4.48 -7.04 -5.92
CA LEU A 43 -5.90 -7.04 -6.28
C LEU A 43 -6.12 -7.68 -7.66
N PRO A 44 -7.06 -8.65 -7.81
CA PRO A 44 -7.24 -9.45 -9.03
C PRO A 44 -7.92 -8.70 -10.19
N GLY A 45 -7.79 -7.37 -10.25
CA GLY A 45 -8.50 -6.52 -11.21
C GLY A 45 -10.00 -6.42 -10.91
N LEU A 46 -10.80 -6.12 -11.93
CA LEU A 46 -12.25 -5.97 -11.79
C LEU A 46 -12.88 -7.18 -11.08
N PRO A 47 -13.82 -6.95 -10.15
CA PRO A 47 -14.53 -8.05 -9.52
C PRO A 47 -15.27 -8.87 -10.59
N PRO A 48 -15.38 -10.20 -10.41
CA PRO A 48 -16.19 -11.04 -11.28
C PRO A 48 -17.60 -10.48 -11.43
N THR A 49 -18.26 -10.76 -12.56
CA THR A 49 -19.66 -10.38 -12.78
C THR A 49 -20.51 -10.85 -11.60
N ARG A 50 -20.94 -9.90 -10.77
CA ARG A 50 -21.79 -10.18 -9.62
C ARG A 50 -23.22 -10.36 -10.13
N GLN A 51 -23.98 -11.24 -9.49
CA GLN A 51 -25.41 -11.40 -9.78
C GLN A 51 -26.21 -10.12 -9.48
N VAL A 52 -25.67 -9.26 -8.61
CA VAL A 52 -26.27 -7.99 -8.23
C VAL A 52 -25.45 -6.85 -8.83
N VAL A 53 -26.11 -5.98 -9.59
CA VAL A 53 -25.56 -4.71 -10.06
C VAL A 53 -25.71 -3.69 -8.93
N PHE A 54 -24.63 -2.99 -8.57
CA PHE A 54 -24.72 -1.85 -7.65
C PHE A 54 -25.35 -0.68 -8.39
N LYS A 55 -26.59 -0.36 -8.05
CA LYS A 55 -27.29 0.83 -8.53
C LYS A 55 -27.25 1.91 -7.47
N ILE A 56 -26.94 3.13 -7.87
CA ILE A 56 -27.07 4.31 -7.01
C ILE A 56 -28.43 4.92 -7.32
N ASP A 57 -29.39 4.75 -6.41
CA ASP A 57 -30.69 5.39 -6.52
C ASP A 57 -30.60 6.84 -6.03
N LEU A 58 -31.09 7.77 -6.85
CA LEU A 58 -31.14 9.18 -6.52
C LEU A 58 -32.54 9.55 -6.02
N ILE A 59 -32.58 10.44 -5.03
CA ILE A 59 -33.84 11.07 -4.62
C ILE A 59 -34.34 11.95 -5.79
N PRO A 60 -35.65 11.96 -6.11
CA PRO A 60 -36.19 12.82 -7.16
C PRO A 60 -35.78 14.29 -6.95
N GLY A 61 -35.23 14.91 -7.99
CA GLY A 61 -34.74 16.29 -7.95
C GLY A 61 -33.28 16.46 -7.52
N ALA A 62 -32.55 15.38 -7.21
CA ALA A 62 -31.11 15.44 -6.95
C ALA A 62 -30.34 15.84 -8.23
N ALA A 63 -29.50 16.87 -8.14
CA ALA A 63 -28.62 17.31 -9.22
C ALA A 63 -27.20 16.75 -9.04
N PRO A 64 -26.46 16.48 -10.13
CA PRO A 64 -25.05 16.12 -10.04
C PRO A 64 -24.22 17.21 -9.35
N VAL A 65 -23.27 16.81 -8.52
CA VAL A 65 -22.36 17.73 -7.82
C VAL A 65 -21.05 17.80 -8.59
N ALA A 66 -20.72 18.98 -9.11
CA ALA A 66 -19.40 19.28 -9.65
C ALA A 66 -18.65 20.21 -8.68
N ARG A 67 -17.47 19.80 -8.23
CA ARG A 67 -16.59 20.59 -7.36
C ARG A 67 -15.19 20.59 -7.92
N ALA A 68 -14.49 21.70 -7.76
CA ALA A 68 -13.07 21.77 -8.10
C ALA A 68 -12.27 20.81 -7.19
N PRO A 69 -11.26 20.09 -7.72
CA PRO A 69 -10.34 19.32 -6.90
C PRO A 69 -9.60 20.22 -5.89
N TYR A 70 -9.21 19.64 -4.76
CA TYR A 70 -8.35 20.32 -3.80
C TYR A 70 -6.96 20.55 -4.37
N ARG A 71 -6.28 21.60 -3.89
CA ARG A 71 -4.88 21.84 -4.21
C ARG A 71 -4.02 20.83 -3.45
N LEU A 72 -3.15 20.15 -4.19
CA LEU A 72 -2.20 19.17 -3.67
C LEU A 72 -0.78 19.68 -3.89
N ALA A 73 0.14 19.35 -2.98
CA ALA A 73 1.55 19.60 -3.19
C ALA A 73 2.10 18.73 -4.35
N PRO A 74 3.24 19.09 -4.97
CA PRO A 74 3.80 18.32 -6.08
C PRO A 74 4.06 16.84 -5.75
N SER A 75 4.44 16.52 -4.51
CA SER A 75 4.64 15.13 -4.05
C SER A 75 3.34 14.33 -3.99
N GLU A 76 2.28 14.94 -3.47
CA GLU A 76 0.95 14.33 -3.36
C GLU A 76 0.32 14.13 -4.75
N MET A 77 0.49 15.10 -5.65
CA MET A 77 0.05 14.97 -7.05
C MET A 77 0.73 13.80 -7.77
N LYS A 78 2.03 13.60 -7.52
CA LYS A 78 2.78 12.48 -8.09
C LYS A 78 2.26 11.14 -7.57
N GLU A 79 2.08 11.02 -6.26
CA GLU A 79 1.55 9.81 -5.63
C GLU A 79 0.14 9.49 -6.12
N LEU A 80 -0.75 10.48 -6.18
CA LEU A 80 -2.11 10.32 -6.69
C LEU A 80 -2.11 9.84 -8.15
N SER A 81 -1.25 10.40 -8.99
CA SER A 81 -1.10 9.98 -10.39
C SER A 81 -0.66 8.53 -10.51
N GLU A 82 0.30 8.10 -9.70
CA GLU A 82 0.78 6.71 -9.66
C GLU A 82 -0.34 5.75 -9.25
N GLN A 83 -1.13 6.09 -8.23
CA GLN A 83 -2.30 5.31 -7.79
C GLN A 83 -3.39 5.24 -8.87
N LEU A 84 -3.72 6.36 -9.52
CA LEU A 84 -4.72 6.40 -10.58
C LEU A 84 -4.29 5.55 -11.79
N LYS A 85 -2.99 5.56 -12.12
CA LYS A 85 -2.45 4.70 -13.17
C LYS A 85 -2.60 3.22 -12.81
N GLU A 86 -2.22 2.82 -11.61
CA GLU A 86 -2.36 1.44 -11.14
C GLU A 86 -3.82 0.96 -11.20
N LEU A 87 -4.77 1.80 -10.76
CA LEU A 87 -6.20 1.47 -10.81
C LEU A 87 -6.73 1.37 -12.24
N SER A 88 -6.22 2.20 -13.15
CA SER A 88 -6.57 2.17 -14.57
C SER A 88 -6.02 0.91 -15.26
N ASP A 89 -4.75 0.57 -14.99
CA ASP A 89 -4.09 -0.64 -15.52
C ASP A 89 -4.79 -1.92 -15.03
N LYS A 90 -5.36 -1.89 -13.83
CA LYS A 90 -6.20 -2.96 -13.25
C LYS A 90 -7.68 -2.90 -13.66
N TYR A 91 -8.05 -1.96 -14.54
CA TYR A 91 -9.41 -1.72 -15.06
C TYR A 91 -10.48 -1.33 -14.04
N PHE A 92 -10.10 -0.92 -12.83
CA PHE A 92 -11.04 -0.48 -11.81
C PHE A 92 -11.71 0.86 -12.14
N ILE A 93 -10.98 1.73 -12.83
CA ILE A 93 -11.46 3.03 -13.29
C ILE A 93 -11.22 3.19 -14.79
N ARG A 94 -12.02 4.05 -15.43
CA ARG A 94 -11.91 4.40 -16.85
C ARG A 94 -12.21 5.90 -17.01
N PRO A 95 -11.61 6.58 -18.00
CA PRO A 95 -11.96 7.94 -18.37
C PRO A 95 -13.44 8.11 -18.72
#